data_AF-A0A349EE79-F1
#
_entry.id   AF-A0A349EE79-F1
#
_cell.length_a   1.000
_cell.length_b   1.000
_cell.length_c   1.000
_cell.angle_alpha   90.00
_cell.angle_beta   90.00
_cell.angle_gamma   90.00
#
_symmetry.space_group_name_H-M   'P 1'
#
loop_
_entity.id
_entity.type
_entity.pdbx_description
1 polymer ?
#
loop_
_entity_poly.entity_id
_entity_poly.type
_entity_poly.pdbx_seq_one_letter_code
_entity_poly.pdbx_strand_id
1 'polypeptide(L)'
;MPDKEKRDQPIPDQLIQIAHEQEGGAERVISQIEVVQSSFEEIQNLAKECNQILAQLIPPSEERDSLIARIEDIGLHADNGMYNVSGVFDLFQYQDIVRQKLEKVGHRLIDVSDYIQANLVPQAEATKHAPSGRDILEREGQSHDTAKSDADAVVAEFFAKLRAQKSAK
;
A
#
# COMPACT_ATOMS: atom_id res chain seq x y z
N MET A 1 24.12 19.67 3.80
CA MET A 1 22.99 20.09 2.93
C MET A 1 22.45 18.85 2.21
N PRO A 2 21.46 18.14 2.77
CA PRO A 2 20.88 16.94 2.15
C PRO A 2 19.60 17.19 1.31
N ASP A 3 19.07 18.41 1.30
CA ASP A 3 17.73 18.69 0.73
C ASP A 3 17.66 18.90 -0.79
N LYS A 4 18.80 19.03 -1.48
CA LYS A 4 18.80 19.31 -2.93
C LYS A 4 18.62 18.08 -3.81
N GLU A 5 19.03 16.90 -3.35
CA GLU A 5 18.93 15.65 -4.14
C GLU A 5 17.51 15.04 -4.12
N LYS A 6 16.70 15.32 -3.09
CA LYS A 6 15.32 14.80 -2.96
C LYS A 6 14.33 15.38 -3.99
N ARG A 7 14.61 16.53 -4.62
CA ARG A 7 13.66 17.19 -5.55
C ARG A 7 13.73 16.69 -6.99
N ASP A 8 14.83 16.06 -7.40
CA ASP A 8 15.05 15.63 -8.78
C ASP A 8 14.79 14.12 -9.00
N GLN A 9 14.36 13.38 -7.97
CA GLN A 9 13.99 11.98 -8.13
C GLN A 9 12.61 11.83 -8.79
N PRO A 10 12.41 10.80 -9.64
CA PRO A 10 11.09 10.43 -10.16
C PRO A 10 10.09 10.26 -9.01
N ILE A 11 8.84 10.70 -9.23
CA ILE A 11 7.75 10.57 -8.24
C ILE A 11 7.64 9.13 -7.66
N PRO A 12 7.81 8.05 -8.45
CA PRO A 12 7.82 6.69 -7.92
C PRO A 12 8.91 6.44 -6.87
N ASP A 13 10.13 6.93 -7.10
CA ASP A 13 11.26 6.73 -6.18
C ASP A 13 11.08 7.51 -4.88
N GLN A 14 10.52 8.72 -4.96
CA GLN A 14 10.14 9.50 -3.78
C GLN A 14 9.08 8.79 -2.94
N LEU A 15 8.09 8.16 -3.57
CA LEU A 15 7.06 7.38 -2.88
C LEU A 15 7.63 6.13 -2.20
N ILE A 16 8.56 5.42 -2.86
CA ILE A 16 9.26 4.25 -2.28
C ILE A 16 10.12 4.67 -1.08
N GLN A 17 10.82 5.80 -1.17
CA GLN A 17 11.61 6.32 -0.05
C GLN A 17 10.73 6.72 1.13
N ILE A 18 9.61 7.42 0.88
CA ILE A 18 8.64 7.77 1.92
C ILE A 18 8.09 6.51 2.58
N ALA A 19 7.77 5.46 1.81
CA ALA A 19 7.29 4.20 2.36
C ALA A 19 8.31 3.56 3.32
N HIS A 20 9.59 3.48 2.93
CA HIS A 20 10.66 2.97 3.80
C HIS A 20 10.88 3.83 5.06
N GLU A 21 10.90 5.16 4.92
CA GLU A 21 11.06 6.07 6.07
C GLU A 21 9.88 5.94 7.06
N GLN A 22 8.66 5.72 6.54
CA GLN A 22 7.45 5.48 7.34
C GLN A 22 7.48 4.11 8.04
N GLU A 23 7.96 3.06 7.38
CA GLU A 23 8.10 1.72 7.96
C GLU A 23 9.04 1.72 9.17
N GLY A 24 10.26 2.25 9.01
CA GLY A 24 11.21 2.35 10.12
C GLY A 24 10.76 3.35 11.21
N GLY A 25 9.93 4.33 10.86
CA GLY A 25 9.26 5.20 11.83
C GLY A 25 8.22 4.45 12.66
N ALA A 26 7.42 3.61 12.02
CA ALA A 26 6.36 2.85 12.66
C ALA A 26 6.89 1.80 13.64
N GLU A 27 7.92 1.05 13.27
CA GLU A 27 8.55 0.06 14.16
C GLU A 27 9.05 0.71 15.46
N ARG A 28 9.67 1.89 15.36
CA ARG A 28 10.13 2.63 16.55
C ARG A 28 8.98 3.02 17.46
N VAL A 29 7.85 3.46 16.90
CA VAL A 29 6.70 3.87 17.71
C VAL A 29 6.02 2.65 18.34
N ILE A 30 5.90 1.53 17.63
CA ILE A 30 5.39 0.27 18.20
C ILE A 30 6.26 -0.18 19.37
N SER A 31 7.59 -0.17 19.21
CA SER A 31 8.50 -0.51 20.30
C SER A 31 8.35 0.42 21.51
N GLN A 32 8.11 1.72 21.30
CA GLN A 32 7.83 2.66 22.39
C GLN A 32 6.49 2.38 23.08
N ILE A 33 5.45 2.02 22.32
CA ILE A 33 4.15 1.64 22.86
C ILE A 33 4.30 0.44 23.81
N GLU A 34 5.04 -0.59 23.41
CA GLU A 34 5.30 -1.78 24.23
C GLU A 34 6.03 -1.45 25.54
N VAL A 35 7.06 -0.59 25.47
CA VAL A 35 7.80 -0.14 26.66
C VAL A 35 6.90 0.62 27.62
N VAL A 36 6.06 1.53 27.10
CA VAL A 36 5.13 2.32 27.92
C VAL A 36 4.06 1.42 28.54
N GLN A 37 3.54 0.45 27.79
CA GLN A 37 2.59 -0.53 28.30
C GLN A 37 3.17 -1.30 29.49
N SER A 38 4.37 -1.88 29.32
CA SER A 38 5.09 -2.59 30.39
C SER A 38 5.32 -1.70 31.61
N SER A 39 5.67 -0.43 31.41
CA SER A 39 5.88 0.53 32.50
C SER A 39 4.60 0.77 33.32
N PHE A 40 3.44 0.87 32.66
CA PHE A 40 2.16 1.03 33.37
C PHE A 40 1.77 -0.25 34.14
N GLU A 41 2.02 -1.44 33.59
CA GLU A 41 1.80 -2.71 34.30
C GLU A 41 2.67 -2.79 35.56
N GLU A 42 3.93 -2.38 35.46
CA GLU A 42 4.85 -2.34 36.59
C GLU A 42 4.41 -1.32 37.65
N ILE A 43 3.98 -0.12 37.27
CA ILE A 43 3.42 0.88 38.20
C ILE A 43 2.21 0.32 38.95
N GLN A 44 1.32 -0.41 38.28
CA GLN A 44 0.17 -1.02 38.95
C GLN A 44 0.57 -2.10 39.95
N ASN A 45 1.55 -2.94 39.59
CA ASN A 45 2.04 -3.97 40.50
C ASN A 45 2.71 -3.34 41.72
N LEU A 46 3.57 -2.33 41.53
CA LEU A 46 4.19 -1.58 42.61
C LEU A 46 3.17 -0.89 43.50
N ALA A 47 2.13 -0.27 42.95
CA ALA A 47 1.06 0.34 43.73
C ALA A 47 0.33 -0.68 44.61
N LYS A 48 0.02 -1.87 44.07
CA LYS A 48 -0.59 -2.98 44.82
C LYS A 48 0.33 -3.49 45.93
N GLU A 49 1.61 -3.68 45.65
CA GLU A 49 2.60 -4.12 46.63
C GLU A 49 2.78 -3.09 47.76
N CYS A 50 2.87 -1.79 47.44
CA CYS A 50 2.92 -0.73 48.43
C CYS A 50 1.69 -0.77 49.35
N ASN A 51 0.48 -0.90 48.80
CA ASN A 51 -0.74 -1.00 49.59
C ASN A 51 -0.74 -2.23 50.52
N GLN A 52 -0.24 -3.38 50.06
CA GLN A 52 -0.11 -4.58 50.89
C GLN A 52 0.89 -4.38 52.04
N ILE A 53 2.05 -3.77 51.76
CA ILE A 53 3.07 -3.47 52.76
C ILE A 53 2.52 -2.51 53.82
N LEU A 54 1.84 -1.44 53.39
CA LEU A 54 1.22 -0.47 54.30
C LEU A 54 0.15 -1.12 55.18
N ALA A 55 -0.68 -1.99 54.60
CA ALA A 55 -1.72 -2.70 55.35
C ALA A 55 -1.15 -3.68 56.38
N GLN A 56 -0.01 -4.31 56.11
CA GLN A 56 0.62 -5.29 57.00
C GLN A 56 1.50 -4.67 58.09
N LEU A 57 2.30 -3.65 57.76
CA LEU A 57 3.35 -3.15 58.64
C LEU A 57 2.96 -1.89 59.42
N ILE A 58 1.98 -1.12 58.94
CA ILE A 58 1.64 0.17 59.52
C ILE A 58 0.26 0.08 60.21
N PRO A 59 0.17 0.40 61.52
CA PRO A 59 -1.10 0.49 62.23
C PRO A 59 -2.06 1.46 61.52
N PRO A 60 -3.38 1.24 61.59
CA PRO A 60 -4.36 2.18 61.05
C PRO A 60 -4.19 3.58 61.65
N SER A 61 -4.06 4.60 60.79
CA SER A 61 -4.02 6.02 61.14
C SER A 61 -4.56 6.85 59.97
N GLU A 62 -4.99 8.09 60.21
CA GLU A 62 -5.48 8.97 59.14
C GLU A 62 -4.39 9.23 58.07
N GLU A 63 -3.12 9.34 58.47
CA GLU A 63 -2.01 9.53 57.53
C GLU A 63 -1.80 8.30 56.64
N ARG A 64 -1.94 7.09 57.21
CA ARG A 64 -1.88 5.84 56.46
C ARG A 64 -3.01 5.77 55.44
N ASP A 65 -4.23 6.10 55.85
CA ASP A 65 -5.40 6.03 54.98
C ASP A 65 -5.30 7.06 53.83
N SER A 66 -4.78 8.26 54.12
CA SER A 66 -4.47 9.28 53.11
C SER A 66 -3.40 8.82 52.12
N LEU A 67 -2.37 8.09 52.59
CA LEU A 67 -1.34 7.54 51.72
C LEU A 67 -1.89 6.41 50.83
N ILE A 68 -2.71 5.51 51.39
CA ILE A 68 -3.38 4.45 50.62
C ILE A 68 -4.24 5.04 49.51
N ALA A 69 -5.05 6.06 49.82
CA ALA A 69 -5.88 6.74 48.82
C ALA A 69 -5.04 7.32 47.67
N ARG A 70 -3.89 7.94 47.97
CA ARG A 70 -2.96 8.45 46.93
C ARG A 70 -2.36 7.33 46.08
N ILE A 71 -2.08 6.17 46.66
CA ILE A 71 -1.56 5.02 45.91
C ILE A 71 -2.64 4.42 45.02
N GLU A 72 -3.89 4.38 45.48
CA GLU A 72 -5.05 4.00 44.67
C GLU A 72 -5.25 4.96 43.49
N ASP A 73 -5.11 6.28 43.70
CA ASP A 73 -5.13 7.27 42.62
C ASP A 73 -4.02 7.02 41.59
N ILE A 74 -2.80 6.66 42.03
CA ILE A 74 -1.69 6.29 41.12
C ILE A 74 -2.08 5.05 40.29
N GLY A 75 -2.66 4.02 40.92
CA GLY A 75 -3.14 2.83 40.23
C GLY A 75 -4.19 3.16 39.16
N LEU A 76 -5.16 4.02 39.51
CA LEU A 76 -6.19 4.50 38.59
C LEU A 76 -5.60 5.28 37.40
N HIS A 77 -4.62 6.15 37.66
CA HIS A 77 -3.92 6.87 36.59
C HIS A 77 -3.13 5.93 35.68
N ALA A 78 -2.55 4.86 36.22
CA ALA A 78 -1.87 3.84 35.42
C ALA A 78 -2.85 3.04 34.55
N ASP A 79 -4.03 2.68 35.06
CA ASP A 79 -5.11 2.07 34.27
C ASP A 79 -5.57 2.97 33.11
N ASN A 80 -5.80 4.25 33.40
CA ASN A 80 -6.16 5.23 32.37
C ASN A 80 -5.04 5.41 31.33
N GLY A 81 -3.78 5.40 31.78
CA GLY A 81 -2.61 5.40 30.91
C GLY A 81 -2.60 4.19 29.97
N MET A 82 -2.86 3.00 30.51
CA MET A 82 -2.96 1.76 29.75
C MET A 82 -4.03 1.84 28.65
N TYR A 83 -5.23 2.31 29.01
CA TYR A 83 -6.34 2.47 28.06
C TYR A 83 -5.96 3.39 26.90
N ASN A 84 -5.29 4.51 27.19
CA ASN A 84 -4.82 5.43 26.16
C ASN A 84 -3.75 4.80 25.26
N VAL A 85 -2.82 4.05 25.83
CA VAL A 85 -1.77 3.34 25.09
C VAL A 85 -2.38 2.31 24.14
N SER A 86 -3.37 1.54 24.59
CA SER A 86 -4.13 0.64 23.72
C SER A 86 -4.83 1.39 22.57
N GLY A 87 -5.44 2.55 22.86
CA GLY A 87 -6.03 3.39 21.81
C GLY A 87 -5.01 3.89 20.78
N VAL A 88 -3.79 4.23 21.21
CA VAL A 88 -2.70 4.62 20.29
C VAL A 88 -2.25 3.42 19.45
N PHE A 89 -2.18 2.22 20.03
CA PHE A 89 -1.85 1.00 19.30
C PHE A 89 -2.87 0.71 18.18
N ASP A 90 -4.16 0.86 18.45
CA ASP A 90 -5.23 0.70 17.46
C ASP A 90 -5.11 1.71 16.31
N LEU A 91 -4.77 2.97 16.62
CA LEU A 91 -4.51 4.00 15.60
C LEU A 91 -3.29 3.65 14.74
N PHE A 92 -2.26 3.06 15.34
CA PHE A 92 -1.08 2.61 14.62
C PHE A 92 -1.39 1.45 13.67
N GLN A 93 -2.23 0.50 14.09
CA GLN A 93 -2.70 -0.56 13.20
C GLN A 93 -3.49 0.01 12.02
N TYR A 94 -4.31 1.04 12.24
CA TYR A 94 -5.01 1.72 11.14
C TYR A 94 -4.05 2.37 10.14
N GLN A 95 -2.92 2.90 10.60
CA GLN A 95 -1.90 3.49 9.73
C GLN A 95 -1.35 2.47 8.72
N ASP A 96 -1.13 1.22 9.12
CA ASP A 96 -0.66 0.18 8.19
C ASP A 96 -1.70 -0.12 7.10
N ILE A 97 -2.99 -0.14 7.45
CA ILE A 97 -4.08 -0.27 6.47
C ILE A 97 -4.08 0.88 5.47
N VAL A 98 -3.82 2.11 5.93
CA VAL A 98 -3.71 3.29 5.04
C VAL A 98 -2.49 3.16 4.13
N ARG A 99 -1.33 2.72 4.64
CA ARG A 99 -0.13 2.46 3.85
C ARG A 99 -0.40 1.46 2.73
N GLN A 100 -0.96 0.29 3.05
CA GLN A 100 -1.29 -0.74 2.05
C GLN A 100 -2.26 -0.23 0.96
N LYS A 101 -3.19 0.65 1.33
CA LYS A 101 -4.09 1.29 0.36
C LYS A 101 -3.34 2.28 -0.54
N LEU A 102 -2.42 3.07 0.01
CA LEU A 102 -1.58 4.00 -0.75
C LEU A 102 -0.64 3.26 -1.71
N GLU A 103 -0.04 2.14 -1.30
CA GLU A 103 0.75 1.27 -2.19
C GLU A 103 -0.07 0.79 -3.39
N LYS A 104 -1.30 0.31 -3.15
CA LYS A 104 -2.24 -0.09 -4.23
C LYS A 104 -2.58 1.06 -5.17
N VAL A 105 -2.79 2.27 -4.64
CA VAL A 105 -3.03 3.46 -5.47
C VAL A 105 -1.79 3.82 -6.28
N GLY A 106 -0.60 3.77 -5.69
CA GLY A 106 0.67 4.00 -6.37
C GLY A 106 0.88 3.05 -7.55
N HIS A 107 0.68 1.74 -7.35
CA HIS A 107 0.76 0.76 -8.45
C HIS A 107 -0.20 1.06 -9.59
N ARG A 108 -1.47 1.41 -9.28
CA ARG A 108 -2.43 1.78 -10.33
C ARG A 108 -2.03 3.03 -11.10
N LEU A 109 -1.41 4.02 -10.43
CA LEU A 109 -0.91 5.22 -11.09
C LEU A 109 0.27 4.90 -12.02
N ILE A 110 1.13 3.96 -11.63
CA ILE A 110 2.20 3.43 -12.49
C ILE A 110 1.59 2.74 -13.72
N ASP A 111 0.62 1.84 -13.54
CA ASP A 111 -0.04 1.15 -14.66
C ASP A 111 -0.67 2.12 -15.67
N VAL A 112 -1.31 3.19 -15.16
CA VAL A 112 -1.89 4.24 -16.00
C VAL A 112 -0.80 5.04 -16.72
N SER A 113 0.29 5.39 -16.02
CA SER A 113 1.45 6.06 -16.63
C SER A 113 2.05 5.22 -17.75
N ASP A 114 2.26 3.92 -17.51
CA ASP A 114 2.84 2.99 -18.48
C ASP A 114 1.90 2.80 -19.69
N TYR A 115 0.59 2.71 -19.45
CA TYR A 115 -0.41 2.70 -20.52
C TYR A 115 -0.36 3.97 -21.36
N ILE A 116 -0.31 5.14 -20.71
CA ILE A 116 -0.18 6.43 -21.41
C ILE A 116 1.10 6.46 -22.23
N GLN A 117 2.25 6.08 -21.65
CA GLN A 117 3.52 6.06 -22.39
C GLN A 117 3.47 5.09 -23.58
N ALA A 118 2.91 3.89 -23.41
CA ALA A 118 2.82 2.90 -24.47
C ALA A 118 1.91 3.31 -25.64
N ASN A 119 0.88 4.13 -25.39
CA ASN A 119 -0.13 4.49 -26.38
C ASN A 119 -0.06 5.95 -26.87
N LEU A 120 0.61 6.85 -26.14
CA LEU A 120 0.69 8.28 -26.45
C LEU A 120 2.12 8.78 -26.71
N VAL A 121 3.17 8.01 -26.39
CA VAL A 121 4.49 8.30 -26.99
C VAL A 121 4.32 8.05 -28.49
N PRO A 122 4.63 9.02 -29.36
CA PRO A 122 4.65 8.75 -30.78
C PRO A 122 5.64 7.60 -30.95
N GLN A 123 5.13 6.41 -31.30
CA GLN A 123 5.97 5.47 -32.01
C GLN A 123 6.54 6.31 -33.13
N ALA A 124 7.86 6.53 -33.12
CA ALA A 124 8.51 6.95 -34.33
C ALA A 124 8.02 5.91 -35.33
N GLU A 125 7.04 6.29 -36.15
CA GLU A 125 6.63 5.48 -37.28
C GLU A 125 7.96 5.08 -37.86
N ALA A 126 8.21 3.77 -37.87
CA ALA A 126 9.31 3.27 -38.64
C ALA A 126 9.05 3.88 -40.01
N THR A 127 9.80 4.92 -40.36
CA THR A 127 9.78 5.54 -41.67
C THR A 127 10.44 4.52 -42.58
N LYS A 128 9.81 3.34 -42.72
CA LYS A 128 9.80 2.59 -43.95
C LYS A 128 9.20 3.58 -44.92
N HIS A 129 10.11 4.23 -45.63
CA HIS A 129 9.83 5.19 -46.68
C HIS A 129 8.42 5.01 -47.23
N ALA A 130 7.57 6.02 -47.05
CA ALA A 130 6.42 6.14 -47.92
C ALA A 130 6.99 6.02 -49.35
N PRO A 131 6.57 5.01 -50.13
CA PRO A 131 7.14 4.77 -51.44
C PRO A 131 7.00 6.06 -52.23
N SER A 132 8.12 6.55 -52.75
CA SER A 132 8.10 7.75 -53.57
C SER A 132 7.20 7.48 -54.76
N GLY A 133 6.48 8.47 -55.30
CA GLY A 133 5.57 8.25 -56.45
C GLY A 133 6.22 7.61 -57.68
N ARG A 134 7.55 7.52 -57.69
CA ARG A 134 8.37 6.82 -58.67
C ARG A 134 8.33 5.29 -58.51
N ASP A 135 8.23 4.77 -57.27
CA ASP A 135 8.16 3.33 -56.96
C ASP A 135 6.81 2.70 -57.36
N ILE A 136 5.79 3.52 -57.57
CA ILE A 136 4.45 3.07 -58.01
C ILE A 136 4.46 2.71 -59.51
N LEU A 137 5.32 3.36 -60.31
CA LEU A 137 5.40 3.14 -61.76
C LEU A 137 6.20 1.88 -62.13
N GLU A 138 7.08 1.43 -61.24
CA GLU A 138 7.93 0.24 -61.45
C GLU A 138 7.32 -1.04 -60.86
N ARG A 139 6.16 -0.94 -60.22
CA ARG A 139 5.47 -2.09 -59.61
C ARG A 139 4.70 -2.88 -60.67
N GLU A 140 5.02 -4.16 -60.82
CA GLU A 140 4.15 -5.08 -61.58
C GLU A 140 2.74 -5.06 -60.97
N GLY A 141 1.74 -4.84 -61.82
CA GLY A 141 0.36 -4.66 -61.40
C GLY A 141 -0.11 -5.83 -60.54
N GLN A 142 -0.47 -5.56 -59.28
CA GLN A 142 -1.08 -6.57 -58.43
C GLN A 142 -2.42 -6.97 -59.06
N SER A 143 -2.52 -8.23 -59.50
CA SER A 143 -3.77 -8.82 -59.97
C SER A 143 -4.81 -8.72 -58.85
N HIS A 144 -5.81 -7.86 -59.02
CA HIS A 144 -6.88 -7.61 -58.05
C HIS A 144 -7.71 -8.85 -57.67
N ASP A 145 -7.55 -9.98 -58.36
CA ASP A 145 -8.36 -11.19 -58.18
C ASP A 145 -7.87 -12.14 -57.07
N THR A 146 -6.61 -12.08 -56.63
CA THR A 146 -6.11 -13.02 -55.60
C THR A 146 -6.68 -12.73 -54.22
N ALA A 147 -6.81 -11.46 -53.84
CA ALA A 147 -7.35 -11.08 -52.53
C ALA A 147 -8.84 -11.44 -52.33
N LYS A 148 -9.62 -11.50 -53.42
CA LYS A 148 -11.05 -11.86 -53.36
C LYS A 148 -11.24 -13.37 -53.22
N SER A 149 -10.43 -14.16 -53.92
CA SER A 149 -10.34 -15.63 -53.78
C SER A 149 -10.09 -16.04 -52.32
N ASP A 150 -9.12 -15.39 -51.67
CA ASP A 150 -8.73 -15.76 -50.31
C ASP A 150 -9.80 -15.36 -49.28
N ALA A 151 -10.47 -14.23 -49.48
CA ALA A 151 -11.57 -13.80 -48.61
C ALA A 151 -12.77 -14.75 -48.70
N ASP A 152 -13.15 -15.18 -49.92
CA ASP A 152 -14.26 -16.12 -50.12
C ASP A 152 -13.94 -17.50 -49.53
N ALA A 153 -12.67 -17.94 -49.58
CA ALA A 153 -12.23 -19.19 -48.95
C ALA A 153 -12.36 -19.17 -47.41
N VAL A 154 -11.96 -18.06 -46.77
CA VAL A 154 -12.09 -17.87 -45.31
C VAL A 154 -13.56 -17.83 -44.89
N VAL A 155 -14.40 -17.16 -45.67
CA VAL A 155 -15.85 -17.08 -45.42
C VAL A 155 -16.50 -18.46 -45.56
N ALA A 156 -16.12 -19.23 -46.57
CA ALA A 156 -16.63 -20.59 -46.76
C ALA A 156 -16.25 -21.52 -45.59
N GLU A 157 -15.01 -21.45 -45.10
CA GLU A 157 -14.55 -22.24 -43.95
C GLU A 157 -15.30 -21.88 -42.66
N PHE A 158 -15.57 -20.59 -42.44
CA PHE A 158 -16.34 -20.10 -41.29
C PHE A 158 -17.76 -20.65 -41.29
N PHE A 159 -18.47 -20.61 -42.43
CA PHE A 159 -19.82 -21.15 -42.53
C PHE A 159 -19.87 -22.69 -42.44
N ALA A 160 -18.83 -23.39 -42.91
CA ALA A 160 -18.73 -24.85 -42.74
C ALA A 160 -18.64 -25.24 -41.26
N LYS A 161 -17.80 -24.55 -40.46
CA LYS A 161 -17.68 -24.77 -39.01
C LYS A 161 -18.98 -24.48 -38.27
N LEU A 162 -19.68 -23.42 -38.63
CA LEU A 162 -20.98 -23.05 -38.05
C LEU A 162 -22.06 -24.11 -38.32
N ARG A 163 -22.11 -24.69 -39.52
CA ARG A 163 -23.06 -25.76 -39.84
C ARG A 163 -22.74 -27.06 -39.10
N ALA A 164 -21.46 -27.42 -39.01
CA ALA A 164 -21.02 -28.61 -38.28
C ALA A 164 -21.36 -28.54 -36.77
N GLN A 165 -21.25 -27.36 -36.15
CA GLN A 165 -21.69 -27.16 -34.77
C GLN A 165 -23.22 -27.24 -34.60
N LYS A 166 -23.99 -26.84 -35.62
CA LYS A 166 -25.46 -26.85 -35.58
C LYS A 166 -26.03 -28.26 -35.81
N SER A 167 -25.30 -29.16 -36.46
CA SER A 167 -25.67 -30.58 -36.63
C SER A 167 -25.21 -31.50 -35.49
N ALA A 168 -24.37 -31.00 -34.58
CA ALA A 168 -23.88 -31.72 -33.40
C ALA A 168 -24.71 -31.44 -32.13
N LYS A 169 -25.87 -30.79 -32.28
CA LYS A 169 -26.84 -30.44 -31.23
C LYS A 169 -28.20 -31.00 -31.62
#